data_AF-A0A6C0FWC6-F1
#
_entry.id   AF-A0A6C0FWC6-F1
#
_cell.length_a   1.000
_cell.length_b   1.000
_cell.length_c   1.000
_cell.angle_alpha   90.00
_cell.angle_beta   90.00
_cell.angle_gamma   90.00
#
_symmetry.space_group_name_H-M   'P 1'
#
loop_
_entity.id
_entity.type
_entity.pdbx_description
1 polymer ?
#
loop_
_entity_poly.entity_id
_entity_poly.type
_entity_poly.pdbx_seq_one_letter_code
_entity_poly.pdbx_strand_id
1 'polypeptide(L)' 'MEQEQREYTVEYQDGYGVLYYETVTADGLSEAETQVRRRYPDVTIRAVTMNPHAGLDRNA' A
#
# COMPACT_ATOMS: atom_id res chain seq x y z
N MET A 1 -2.39 -21.35 -9.15
CA MET A 1 -1.94 -21.04 -7.78
C MET A 1 -2.57 -19.69 -7.47
N GLU A 2 -3.60 -19.66 -6.63
CA GLU A 2 -4.18 -18.39 -6.17
C GLU A 2 -3.18 -17.80 -5.17
N GLN A 3 -2.45 -16.77 -5.60
CA GLN A 3 -1.57 -16.03 -4.70
C GLN A 3 -2.46 -15.35 -3.66
N GLU A 4 -2.16 -15.58 -2.38
CA GLU A 4 -2.90 -14.99 -1.26
C GLU A 4 -2.58 -13.49 -1.23
N GLN A 5 -3.38 -12.71 -1.97
CA GLN A 5 -3.27 -11.26 -1.98
C GLN A 5 -3.64 -10.73 -0.60
N ARG A 6 -2.71 -9.98 -0.01
CA ARG A 6 -2.88 -9.33 1.29
C ARG A 6 -3.06 -7.84 1.08
N GLU A 7 -3.76 -7.21 2.01
CA GLU A 7 -3.92 -5.77 2.00
C GLU A 7 -2.78 -5.10 2.76
N TYR A 8 -2.27 -4.00 2.19
CA TYR A 8 -1.21 -3.20 2.76
C TYR A 8 -1.61 -1.73 2.71
N THR A 9 -1.28 -1.00 3.78
CA THR A 9 -1.32 0.46 3.79
C THR A 9 0.08 0.98 3.49
N VAL A 10 0.20 1.79 2.44
CA VAL A 10 1.44 2.45 2.03
C VAL A 10 1.37 3.92 2.44
N GLU A 11 2.32 4.36 3.25
CA GLU A 11 2.55 5.78 3.55
C GLU A 11 3.61 6.33 2.59
N TYR A 12 3.27 7.42 1.89
CA TYR A 12 4.20 8.07 0.97
C TYR A 12 4.11 9.60 1.07
N GLN A 13 5.21 10.25 0.71
CA GLN A 13 5.36 11.70 0.76
C GLN A 13 5.65 12.25 -0.63
N ASP A 14 4.98 13.33 -1.03
CA ASP A 14 5.28 14.02 -2.28
C ASP A 14 6.49 14.98 -2.16
N GLY A 15 6.86 15.60 -3.29
CA GLY A 15 7.95 16.58 -3.34
C GLY A 15 7.69 17.88 -2.57
N TYR A 16 6.45 18.15 -2.15
CA TYR A 16 6.08 19.29 -1.31
C TYR A 16 6.09 18.94 0.19
N GLY A 17 6.34 17.68 0.52
CA GLY A 17 6.39 17.20 1.88
C GLY A 17 5.02 16.76 2.43
N VAL A 18 3.98 16.67 1.60
CA VAL A 18 2.64 16.23 2.01
C VAL A 18 2.61 14.70 2.14
N LEU A 19 2.06 14.20 3.25
CA LEU A 19 1.91 12.77 3.52
C LEU A 19 0.56 12.25 3.03
N TYR A 20 0.61 11.08 2.40
CA TYR A 20 -0.53 10.35 1.87
C TYR A 20 -0.50 8.90 2.34
N TYR A 21 -1.69 8.31 2.42
CA TYR A 21 -1.91 6.92 2.79
C TYR A 21 -2.76 6.26 1.71
N GLU A 22 -2.31 5.12 1.20
CA GLU A 22 -3.05 4.34 0.21
C GLU A 22 -3.07 2.87 0.57
N THR A 23 -4.27 2.29 0.53
CA THR A 23 -4.48 0.86 0.75
C THR A 23 -4.42 0.12 -0.59
N VAL A 24 -3.56 -0.89 -0.70
CA VAL A 24 -3.37 -1.70 -1.90
C VAL A 24 -3.39 -3.19 -1.58
N THR A 25 -3.88 -4.00 -2.50
CA THR A 25 -3.77 -5.46 -2.43
C THR A 25 -2.54 -5.92 -3.21
N ALA A 26 -1.67 -6.70 -2.56
CA ALA A 26 -0.42 -7.18 -3.13
C ALA A 26 -0.03 -8.54 -2.54
N ASP A 27 0.90 -9.23 -3.20
CA ASP A 27 1.46 -10.48 -2.70
C ASP A 27 2.51 -10.25 -1.60
N GLY A 28 3.02 -9.03 -1.47
CA GLY A 28 4.07 -8.68 -0.53
C GLY A 28 4.36 -7.18 -0.45
N LEU A 29 5.17 -6.79 0.55
CA LEU A 29 5.58 -5.39 0.80
C LEU A 29 6.21 -4.75 -0.45
N SER A 30 7.13 -5.45 -1.13
CA SER A 30 7.82 -4.92 -2.31
C SER A 30 6.89 -4.65 -3.49
N GLU A 31 5.85 -5.47 -3.66
CA GLU A 31 4.86 -5.23 -4.69
C GLU A 31 3.95 -4.05 -4.33
N ALA A 32 3.52 -3.94 -3.06
CA ALA A 32 2.75 -2.79 -2.58
C ALA A 32 3.49 -1.46 -2.84
N GLU A 33 4.80 -1.40 -2.54
CA GLU A 33 5.63 -0.23 -2.87
C GLU A 33 5.69 0.03 -4.38
N THR A 34 5.88 -1.03 -5.17
CA THR A 34 5.99 -0.93 -6.62
C THR A 34 4.70 -0.39 -7.24
N GLN A 35 3.53 -0.80 -6.74
CA GLN A 35 2.25 -0.30 -7.23
C GLN A 35 2.11 1.21 -7.01
N VAL A 36 2.45 1.70 -5.81
CA VAL A 36 2.39 3.14 -5.51
C VAL A 36 3.40 3.92 -6.35
N ARG A 37 4.65 3.45 -6.46
CA ARG A 37 5.68 4.10 -7.28
C ARG A 37 5.35 4.13 -8.77
N ARG A 38 4.64 3.12 -9.30
CA ARG A 38 4.18 3.13 -10.70
C ARG A 38 3.15 4.22 -10.96
N ARG A 39 2.30 4.52 -9.97
CA ARG A 39 1.27 5.56 -10.08
C ARG A 39 1.83 6.95 -9.79
N TYR A 40 2.74 7.04 -8.82
CA TYR A 40 3.38 8.28 -8.39
C TYR A 40 4.90 8.09 -8.37
N PRO A 41 5.59 8.30 -9.51
CA PRO A 41 7.03 8.01 -9.61
C PRO A 41 7.91 8.91 -8.73
N ASP A 42 7.42 10.11 -8.40
CA ASP A 42 8.19 11.14 -7.69
C ASP A 42 7.98 11.13 -6.16
N VAL A 43 7.24 10.15 -5.62
CA VAL A 43 6.97 10.08 -4.17
C VAL A 43 8.05 9.30 -3.43
N THR A 44 8.30 9.70 -2.20
CA THR A 44 9.13 8.93 -1.26
C THR A 44 8.24 8.02 -0.43
N ILE A 45 8.40 6.71 -0.56
CA ILE A 45 7.74 5.75 0.34
C ILE A 45 8.35 5.88 1.73
N ARG A 46 7.51 6.07 2.75
CA ARG A 46 7.90 6.21 4.15
C ARG A 46 7.73 4.90 4.92
N ALA A 47 6.61 4.22 4.71
CA ALA A 47 6.32 2.95 5.37
C ALA A 47 5.34 2.11 4.55
N VAL A 48 5.41 0.79 4.75
CA VAL A 48 4.40 -0.16 4.26
C VAL A 48 4.01 -1.07 5.41
N THR A 49 2.71 -1.07 5.73
CA THR A 49 2.14 -1.83 6.84
C THR A 49 1.17 -2.85 6.29
N MET A 50 1.35 -4.13 6.63
CA MET A 50 0.36 -5.16 6.31
C MET A 50 -0.88 -4.98 7.19
N ASN A 51 -2.07 -5.00 6.59
CA ASN A 51 -3.34 -4.93 7.32
C ASN A 51 -3.81 -6.37 7.61
N PRO A 52 -3.64 -6.90 8.85
CA PRO A 52 -3.98 -8.29 9.17
C PRO A 52 -5.50 -8.55 9.21
N HIS A 53 -6.34 -7.50 9.13
CA HIS A 53 -7.79 -7.57 9.31
C HIS A 53 -8.62 -7.19 8.08
N ALA A 54 -8.01 -7.00 6.91
CA ALA A 54 -8.69 -6.50 5.71
C ALA A 54 -9.88 -7.34 5.21
N GLY A 55 -10.07 -8.55 5.75
CA GLY A 55 -11.22 -9.41 5.50
C GLY A 55 -12.42 -9.21 6.45
N LEU A 56 -12.32 -8.37 7.50
CA LEU A 56 -13.33 -8.27 8.56
C LEU A 56 -14.28 -7.08 8.43
N ASP A 57 -13.93 -6.04 7.66
CA ASP A 57 -14.67 -4.77 7.64
C ASP A 57 -15.60 -4.57 6.41
N ARG A 58 -15.79 -5.58 5.55
CA ARG A 58 -16.70 -5.48 4.39
C ARG A 58 -18.19 -5.75 4.71
N ASN A 59 -18.58 -5.77 5.99
CA ASN A 59 -19.98 -5.95 6.42
C ASN A 59 -20.35 -5.00 7.57
N ALA A 60 -20.27 -3.69 7.35
CA ALA A 60 -20.87 -2.69 8.23
C ALA A 60 -21.71 -1.68 7.42
#